data_AF-M4Z1Q4-F1
#
_entry.id   AF-M4Z1Q4-F1
#
_cell.length_a   1.000
_cell.length_b   1.000
_cell.length_c   1.000
_cell.angle_alpha   90.00
_cell.angle_beta   90.00
_cell.angle_gamma   90.00
#
_symmetry.space_group_name_H-M   'P 1'
#
loop_
_entity.id
_entity.type
_entity.pdbx_description
1 polymer ?
#
loop_
_entity_poly.entity_id
_entity_poly.type
_entity_poly.pdbx_seq_one_letter_code
_entity_poly.pdbx_strand_id
1 'polypeptide(L)'
;MRKSERDQLDLFHALPGDLAPRDAQDLMAYPFFSLAKSKRVVPIDFRAGPVAIRVEAVPEHGMATIWDADVLIWAASQIVEARDAGLKTSRLMAATPYEILTFVGRGTGVRDYDRLKAGLDRLQSTTVLTSIRQPAERRRHRFSWINEWKETADANGRPSGLQLILPDWFYSGVIDDALVLTIDRAYFALTGGLERWLYRLVRKHGGRQDGGWSFDLGYLHAKSGSLSPLKHFAYDLREIVRRQRLPGYQLVLTRDPNGTERLNFAAAVTDPVARRFARHRSSGAAGDKL
;
A
#
# COMPACT_ATOMS: atom_id res chain seq x y z
N MET A 1 21.30 -5.22 -32.17
CA MET A 1 20.74 -5.57 -30.85
C MET A 1 19.90 -4.40 -30.35
N ARG A 2 18.61 -4.59 -30.05
CA ARG A 2 17.87 -3.60 -29.25
C ARG A 2 18.46 -3.62 -27.84
N LYS A 3 18.92 -2.48 -27.33
CA LYS A 3 19.31 -2.34 -25.92
C LYS A 3 18.08 -2.60 -25.05
N SER A 4 18.20 -3.45 -24.02
CA SER A 4 17.11 -3.70 -23.08
C SER A 4 16.82 -2.44 -22.25
N GLU A 5 15.64 -2.35 -21.63
CA GLU A 5 15.31 -1.24 -20.70
C GLU A 5 16.37 -1.15 -19.58
N ARG A 6 16.79 -2.31 -19.08
CA ARG A 6 17.84 -2.47 -18.07
C ARG A 6 19.17 -1.85 -18.49
N ASP A 7 19.58 -1.98 -19.76
CA ASP A 7 20.86 -1.41 -20.25
C ASP A 7 20.86 0.13 -20.31
N GLN A 8 19.71 0.76 -20.10
CA GLN A 8 19.53 2.21 -20.14
C GLN A 8 19.37 2.82 -18.74
N LEU A 9 19.27 1.99 -17.70
CA LEU A 9 19.07 2.43 -16.32
C LEU A 9 20.35 2.24 -15.49
N ASP A 10 20.71 3.27 -14.73
CA ASP A 10 21.76 3.16 -13.74
C ASP A 10 21.31 2.30 -12.55
N LEU A 11 22.21 1.52 -11.97
CA LEU A 11 21.89 0.67 -10.81
C LEU A 11 21.80 1.51 -9.53
N PHE A 12 20.68 1.43 -8.83
CA PHE A 12 20.49 2.04 -7.50
C PHE A 12 20.59 0.98 -6.41
N HIS A 13 21.62 1.06 -5.57
CA HIS A 13 21.79 0.15 -4.44
C HIS A 13 20.97 0.61 -3.24
N ALA A 14 20.36 -0.35 -2.55
CA ALA A 14 19.68 -0.10 -1.30
C ALA A 14 20.61 0.59 -0.28
N LEU A 15 20.11 1.65 0.35
CA LEU A 15 20.76 2.32 1.46
C LEU A 15 20.66 1.48 2.75
N PRO A 16 21.72 1.44 3.58
CA PRO A 16 21.67 0.84 4.90
C PRO A 16 20.98 1.78 5.92
N GLY A 17 20.43 1.23 7.00
CA GLY A 17 19.95 2.01 8.16
C GLY A 17 18.46 1.85 8.50
N ASP A 18 18.03 2.51 9.58
CA ASP A 18 16.65 2.51 10.07
C ASP A 18 15.81 3.61 9.41
N LEU A 19 15.39 3.34 8.17
CA LEU A 19 14.71 4.29 7.30
C LEU A 19 13.22 4.37 7.63
N ALA A 20 12.69 5.58 7.81
CA ALA A 20 11.29 5.77 8.14
C ALA A 20 10.38 5.30 6.98
N PRO A 21 9.45 4.35 7.19
CA PRO A 21 8.66 3.80 6.09
C PRO A 21 7.83 4.85 5.35
N ARG A 22 7.89 4.80 4.01
CA ARG A 22 7.20 5.69 3.08
C ARG A 22 6.27 4.87 2.18
N ASP A 23 5.01 5.29 2.08
CA ASP A 23 4.02 4.67 1.20
C ASP A 23 3.48 5.69 0.19
N ALA A 24 3.17 5.21 -1.01
CA ALA A 24 2.64 6.02 -2.09
C ALA A 24 1.14 6.26 -1.85
N GLN A 25 0.73 7.52 -1.80
CA GLN A 25 -0.62 7.94 -1.44
C GLN A 25 -1.72 7.34 -2.34
N ASP A 26 -1.43 7.15 -3.62
CA ASP A 26 -2.36 6.50 -4.55
C ASP A 26 -2.68 5.06 -4.11
N LEU A 27 -1.67 4.31 -3.68
CA LEU A 27 -1.85 2.93 -3.23
C LEU A 27 -2.55 2.85 -1.87
N MET A 28 -2.60 3.95 -1.12
CA MET A 28 -3.31 4.06 0.15
C MET A 28 -4.80 4.39 -0.03
N ALA A 29 -5.14 5.08 -1.12
CA ALA A 29 -6.49 5.59 -1.38
C ALA A 29 -7.39 4.61 -2.16
N TYR A 30 -6.80 3.67 -2.91
CA TYR A 30 -7.51 2.88 -3.91
C TYR A 30 -7.19 1.38 -3.85
N PRO A 31 -8.12 0.51 -4.31
CA PRO A 31 -7.96 -0.94 -4.20
C PRO A 31 -7.06 -1.49 -5.31
N PHE A 32 -5.77 -1.58 -5.02
CA PHE A 32 -4.78 -2.14 -5.95
C PHE A 32 -4.37 -3.58 -5.66
N PHE A 33 -4.73 -4.12 -4.48
CA PHE A 33 -4.23 -5.38 -3.98
C PHE A 33 -5.36 -6.26 -3.43
N SER A 34 -5.18 -7.58 -3.52
CA SER A 34 -6.04 -8.53 -2.81
C SER A 34 -5.86 -8.38 -1.28
N LEU A 35 -6.97 -8.32 -0.56
CA LEU A 35 -6.97 -8.25 0.91
C LEU A 35 -6.96 -9.64 1.59
N ALA A 36 -7.14 -10.71 0.81
CA ALA A 36 -7.12 -12.08 1.31
C ALA A 36 -5.75 -12.72 1.05
N LYS A 37 -5.36 -13.65 1.93
CA LYS A 37 -4.17 -14.50 1.72
C LYS A 37 -4.42 -15.59 0.68
N SER A 38 -5.68 -15.91 0.41
CA SER A 38 -6.07 -16.87 -0.62
C SER A 38 -5.82 -16.30 -2.00
N LYS A 39 -5.51 -17.19 -2.95
CA LYS A 39 -5.29 -16.83 -4.34
C LYS A 39 -6.54 -16.17 -4.92
N ARG A 40 -6.39 -14.94 -5.43
CA ARG A 40 -7.45 -14.21 -6.14
C ARG A 40 -7.10 -14.10 -7.62
N VAL A 41 -7.99 -14.58 -8.48
CA VAL A 41 -7.93 -14.39 -9.94
C VAL A 41 -9.05 -13.49 -10.45
N VAL A 42 -10.11 -13.31 -9.66
CA VAL A 42 -11.20 -12.38 -9.96
C VAL A 42 -10.64 -10.95 -9.97
N PRO A 43 -10.82 -10.17 -11.04
CA PRO A 43 -10.30 -8.81 -11.12
C PRO A 43 -10.81 -7.90 -10.00
N ILE A 44 -10.08 -6.84 -9.72
CA ILE A 44 -10.63 -5.65 -9.05
C ILE A 44 -11.07 -4.72 -10.18
N ASP A 45 -12.34 -4.32 -10.21
CA ASP A 45 -12.86 -3.28 -11.10
C ASP A 45 -13.47 -2.19 -10.21
N PHE A 46 -12.79 -1.05 -10.14
CA PHE A 46 -13.15 0.05 -9.25
C PHE A 46 -13.39 1.31 -10.08
N ARG A 47 -14.51 1.98 -9.80
CA ARG A 47 -14.89 3.27 -10.42
C ARG A 47 -15.44 4.22 -9.37
N ALA A 48 -14.94 5.44 -9.38
CA ALA A 48 -15.42 6.53 -8.52
C ALA A 48 -15.14 7.88 -9.18
N GLY A 49 -16.19 8.60 -9.61
CA GLY A 49 -16.05 9.83 -10.39
C GLY A 49 -15.12 9.63 -11.61
N PRO A 50 -14.06 10.44 -11.78
CA PRO A 50 -13.12 10.30 -12.89
C PRO A 50 -12.11 9.15 -12.73
N VAL A 51 -12.09 8.50 -11.55
CA VAL A 51 -11.14 7.42 -11.25
C VAL A 51 -11.69 6.09 -11.73
N ALA A 52 -10.93 5.41 -12.58
CA ALA A 52 -11.17 4.05 -13.00
C ALA A 52 -9.89 3.23 -12.81
N ILE A 53 -10.02 2.07 -12.14
CA ILE A 53 -8.91 1.15 -11.87
C ILE A 53 -9.39 -0.26 -12.19
N ARG A 54 -8.55 -0.99 -12.93
CA ARG A 54 -8.74 -2.42 -13.15
C ARG A 54 -7.44 -3.15 -12.82
N VAL A 55 -7.53 -4.14 -11.93
CA VAL A 55 -6.39 -4.99 -11.54
C VAL A 55 -6.69 -6.42 -11.95
N GLU A 56 -5.79 -7.00 -12.74
CA GLU A 56 -5.93 -8.30 -13.36
C GLU A 56 -4.77 -9.19 -12.93
N ALA A 57 -5.02 -10.49 -12.80
CA ALA A 57 -4.05 -11.47 -12.33
C ALA A 57 -4.01 -12.67 -13.27
N VAL A 58 -2.84 -13.31 -13.34
CA VAL A 58 -2.70 -14.60 -14.04
C VAL A 58 -3.13 -15.76 -13.14
N PRO A 59 -3.72 -16.84 -13.68
CA PRO A 59 -4.18 -17.97 -12.87
C PRO A 59 -3.10 -18.68 -12.05
N GLU A 60 -1.87 -18.72 -12.58
CA GLU A 60 -0.70 -19.37 -11.96
C GLU A 60 -0.39 -18.77 -10.60
N HIS A 61 -0.06 -17.47 -10.56
CA HIS A 61 0.38 -16.77 -9.36
C HIS A 61 -0.76 -16.12 -8.56
N GLY A 62 -1.85 -15.73 -9.24
CA GLY A 62 -2.90 -14.88 -8.67
C GLY A 62 -2.46 -13.44 -8.45
N MET A 63 -3.38 -12.63 -7.93
CA MET A 63 -3.21 -11.19 -7.73
C MET A 63 -2.24 -10.89 -6.59
N ALA A 64 -1.41 -9.86 -6.76
CA ALA A 64 -0.63 -9.26 -5.70
C ALA A 64 -1.52 -8.89 -4.51
N THR A 65 -1.08 -9.30 -3.33
CA THR A 65 -1.78 -9.12 -2.07
C THR A 65 -1.29 -7.89 -1.34
N ILE A 66 -2.06 -7.44 -0.35
CA ILE A 66 -1.69 -6.29 0.49
C ILE A 66 -0.40 -6.50 1.29
N TRP A 67 0.08 -7.74 1.43
CA TRP A 67 1.39 -8.05 2.02
C TRP A 67 2.52 -7.93 0.99
N ASP A 68 2.25 -8.18 -0.29
CA ASP A 68 3.25 -8.00 -1.34
C ASP A 68 3.56 -6.49 -1.55
N ALA A 69 2.59 -5.63 -1.25
CA ALA A 69 2.79 -4.17 -1.22
C ALA A 69 3.90 -3.72 -0.26
N ASP A 70 4.31 -4.55 0.71
CA ASP A 70 5.41 -4.24 1.62
C ASP A 70 6.74 -4.04 0.88
N VAL A 71 6.94 -4.74 -0.25
CA VAL A 71 8.10 -4.54 -1.14
C VAL A 71 8.07 -3.15 -1.77
N LEU A 72 6.88 -2.67 -2.15
CA LEU A 72 6.73 -1.33 -2.74
C LEU A 72 6.93 -0.23 -1.68
N ILE A 73 6.50 -0.46 -0.44
CA ILE A 73 6.78 0.45 0.70
C ILE A 73 8.28 0.52 0.96
N TRP A 74 8.97 -0.62 0.97
CA TRP A 74 10.44 -0.64 1.06
C TRP A 74 11.08 0.16 -0.09
N ALA A 75 10.69 -0.11 -1.34
CA ALA A 75 11.25 0.56 -2.50
C ALA A 75 11.04 2.07 -2.47
N ALA A 76 9.83 2.53 -2.11
CA ALA A 76 9.53 3.95 -1.95
C ALA A 76 10.38 4.60 -0.85
N SER A 77 10.59 3.90 0.26
CA SER A 77 11.41 4.38 1.38
C SER A 77 12.87 4.57 0.96
N GLN A 78 13.45 3.63 0.22
CA GLN A 78 14.82 3.76 -0.30
C GLN A 78 14.96 4.95 -1.26
N ILE A 79 14.01 5.10 -2.19
CA ILE A 79 14.06 6.16 -3.21
C ILE A 79 13.94 7.54 -2.56
N VAL A 80 12.99 7.70 -1.63
CA VAL A 80 12.76 8.96 -0.92
C VAL A 80 13.98 9.33 -0.10
N GLU A 81 14.53 8.39 0.67
CA GLU A 81 15.73 8.68 1.46
C GLU A 81 16.92 9.08 0.57
N ALA A 82 17.19 8.31 -0.49
CA ALA A 82 18.29 8.60 -1.38
C ALA A 82 18.14 9.98 -2.04
N ARG A 83 16.93 10.32 -2.49
CA ARG A 83 16.64 11.64 -3.06
C ARG A 83 16.83 12.74 -2.02
N ASP A 84 16.32 12.57 -0.80
CA ASP A 84 16.44 13.55 0.29
C ASP A 84 17.90 13.77 0.69
N ALA A 85 18.73 12.73 0.59
CA ALA A 85 20.18 12.79 0.77
C ALA A 85 20.95 13.35 -0.46
N GLY A 86 20.26 13.77 -1.53
CA GLY A 86 20.88 14.28 -2.75
C GLY A 86 21.57 13.22 -3.61
N LEU A 87 21.30 11.93 -3.36
CA LEU A 87 21.83 10.81 -4.13
C LEU A 87 21.02 10.57 -5.39
N LYS A 88 21.69 10.05 -6.43
CA LYS A 88 21.01 9.66 -7.68
C LYS A 88 20.19 8.40 -7.45
N THR A 89 18.91 8.47 -7.79
CA THR A 89 17.95 7.36 -7.73
C THR A 89 17.72 6.74 -9.10
N SER A 90 17.18 5.52 -9.13
CA SER A 90 16.83 4.81 -10.35
C SER A 90 15.68 3.83 -10.12
N ARG A 91 14.98 3.49 -11.21
CA ARG A 91 13.97 2.43 -11.25
C ARG A 91 14.59 1.03 -11.14
N LEU A 92 15.85 0.87 -11.54
CA LEU A 92 16.60 -0.37 -11.40
C LEU A 92 17.25 -0.40 -10.00
N MET A 93 16.65 -1.15 -9.09
CA MET A 93 17.10 -1.28 -7.71
C MET A 93 17.84 -2.59 -7.47
N ALA A 94 18.92 -2.57 -6.69
CA ALA A 94 19.62 -3.73 -6.16
C ALA A 94 19.51 -3.80 -4.64
N ALA A 95 19.19 -4.96 -4.12
CA ALA A 95 19.13 -5.24 -2.68
C ALA A 95 19.37 -6.73 -2.42
N THR A 96 19.58 -7.09 -1.16
CA THR A 96 19.50 -8.48 -0.70
C THR A 96 18.09 -8.79 -0.19
N PRO A 97 17.64 -10.06 -0.27
CA PRO A 97 16.40 -10.48 0.41
C PRO A 97 16.38 -10.13 1.90
N TYR A 98 17.56 -10.22 2.55
CA TYR A 98 17.74 -9.87 3.95
C TYR A 98 17.37 -8.40 4.25
N GLU A 99 17.82 -7.46 3.42
CA GLU A 99 17.53 -6.03 3.58
C GLU A 99 16.02 -5.75 3.47
N ILE A 100 15.36 -6.31 2.46
CA ILE A 100 13.92 -6.13 2.25
C ILE A 100 13.14 -6.71 3.44
N LEU A 101 13.43 -7.97 3.81
CA LEU A 101 12.68 -8.68 4.84
C LEU A 101 12.88 -8.06 6.23
N THR A 102 14.11 -7.65 6.56
CA THR A 102 14.40 -6.99 7.83
C THR A 102 13.68 -5.64 7.91
N PHE A 103 13.67 -4.85 6.83
CA PHE A 103 12.95 -3.57 6.78
C PHE A 103 11.46 -3.73 7.05
N VAL A 104 10.82 -4.76 6.45
CA VAL A 104 9.39 -5.02 6.60
C VAL A 104 9.06 -5.88 7.83
N GLY A 105 10.01 -6.09 8.75
CA GLY A 105 9.81 -6.83 10.01
C GLY A 105 9.47 -8.31 9.83
N ARG A 106 10.01 -8.96 8.79
CA ARG A 106 9.82 -10.38 8.50
C ARG A 106 11.02 -11.21 8.93
N GLY A 107 10.79 -12.51 9.12
CA GLY A 107 11.87 -13.47 9.31
C GLY A 107 12.76 -13.58 8.07
N THR A 108 13.98 -14.06 8.26
CA THR A 108 15.00 -14.18 7.21
C THR A 108 15.39 -15.64 6.96
N GLY A 109 14.48 -16.56 7.24
CA GLY A 109 14.66 -17.98 6.95
C GLY A 109 14.26 -18.34 5.52
N VAL A 110 14.58 -19.57 5.10
CA VAL A 110 14.28 -20.10 3.75
C VAL A 110 12.82 -19.87 3.35
N ARG A 111 11.89 -20.19 4.26
CA ARG A 111 10.45 -20.00 4.02
C ARG A 111 10.06 -18.56 3.73
N ASP A 112 10.69 -17.59 4.39
CA ASP A 112 10.38 -16.18 4.19
C ASP A 112 11.01 -15.66 2.89
N TYR A 113 12.15 -16.23 2.48
CA TYR A 113 12.76 -15.95 1.19
C TYR A 113 11.90 -16.49 0.05
N ASP A 114 11.39 -17.72 0.17
CA ASP A 114 10.46 -18.30 -0.83
C ASP A 114 9.16 -17.49 -0.93
N ARG A 115 8.66 -16.98 0.21
CA ARG A 115 7.50 -16.09 0.23
C ARG A 115 7.76 -14.76 -0.45
N LEU A 116 8.95 -14.18 -0.27
CA LEU A 116 9.37 -12.97 -0.97
C LEU A 116 9.38 -13.23 -2.48
N LYS A 117 10.02 -14.31 -2.95
CA LYS A 117 10.04 -14.69 -4.38
C LYS A 117 8.64 -14.84 -4.94
N ALA A 118 7.76 -15.59 -4.27
CA ALA A 118 6.38 -15.73 -4.69
C ALA A 118 5.61 -14.39 -4.69
N GLY A 119 5.97 -13.46 -3.80
CA GLY A 119 5.44 -12.10 -3.80
C GLY A 119 5.92 -11.27 -5.00
N LEU A 120 7.19 -11.37 -5.36
CA LEU A 120 7.76 -10.74 -6.56
C LEU A 120 7.10 -11.27 -7.83
N ASP A 121 6.86 -12.59 -7.92
CA ASP A 121 6.12 -13.20 -9.03
C ASP A 121 4.70 -12.63 -9.14
N ARG A 122 3.98 -12.50 -8.01
CA ARG A 122 2.65 -11.88 -7.99
C ARG A 122 2.69 -10.41 -8.39
N LEU A 123 3.68 -9.64 -7.92
CA LEU A 123 3.85 -8.22 -8.27
C LEU A 123 4.16 -8.04 -9.76
N GLN A 124 4.97 -8.91 -10.35
CA GLN A 124 5.30 -8.88 -11.77
C GLN A 124 4.12 -9.30 -12.65
N SER A 125 3.38 -10.33 -12.22
CA SER A 125 2.28 -10.90 -13.02
C SER A 125 0.92 -10.21 -12.83
N THR A 126 0.80 -9.30 -11.84
CA THR A 126 -0.41 -8.48 -11.65
C THR A 126 -0.37 -7.25 -12.55
N THR A 127 -1.33 -7.14 -13.46
CA THR A 127 -1.47 -5.97 -14.36
C THR A 127 -2.47 -4.97 -13.78
N VAL A 128 -2.10 -3.69 -13.80
CA VAL A 128 -2.93 -2.55 -13.39
C VAL A 128 -3.23 -1.70 -14.61
N LEU A 129 -4.50 -1.32 -14.79
CA LEU A 129 -4.94 -0.29 -15.72
C LEU A 129 -5.62 0.83 -14.93
N THR A 130 -5.13 2.07 -15.02
CA THR A 130 -5.66 3.18 -14.21
C THR A 130 -5.78 4.49 -15.00
N SER A 131 -6.77 5.33 -14.64
CA SER A 131 -6.86 6.74 -15.04
C SER A 131 -6.15 7.69 -14.06
N ILE A 132 -5.60 7.19 -12.95
CA ILE A 132 -4.91 8.02 -11.96
C ILE A 132 -3.65 8.64 -12.57
N ARG A 133 -3.50 9.96 -12.36
CA ARG A 133 -2.45 10.80 -12.95
C ARG A 133 -2.43 10.77 -14.48
N GLN A 134 -3.60 10.57 -15.09
CA GLN A 134 -3.81 10.70 -16.52
C GLN A 134 -4.72 11.91 -16.80
N PRO A 135 -4.16 13.12 -16.98
CA PRO A 135 -4.94 14.35 -17.12
C PRO A 135 -5.79 14.40 -18.40
N ALA A 136 -5.43 13.62 -19.43
CA ALA A 136 -6.25 13.48 -20.63
C ALA A 136 -7.26 12.34 -20.46
N GLU A 137 -8.57 12.65 -20.49
CA GLU A 137 -9.69 11.72 -20.23
C GLU A 137 -9.66 10.40 -21.01
N ARG A 138 -8.93 10.34 -22.12
CA ARG A 138 -8.81 9.16 -23.00
C ARG A 138 -7.55 8.32 -22.78
N ARG A 139 -6.61 8.75 -21.94
CA ARG A 139 -5.38 7.99 -21.67
C ARG A 139 -5.55 7.18 -20.39
N ARG A 140 -5.26 5.89 -20.47
CA ARG A 140 -5.14 5.00 -19.30
C ARG A 140 -3.73 4.44 -19.30
N HIS A 141 -3.12 4.36 -18.12
CA HIS A 141 -1.80 3.77 -17.97
C HIS A 141 -1.96 2.30 -17.61
N ARG A 142 -1.29 1.40 -18.35
CA ARG A 142 -1.20 -0.02 -18.04
C ARG A 142 0.23 -0.39 -17.64
N PHE A 143 0.41 -1.07 -16.50
CA PHE A 143 1.72 -1.49 -16.00
C PHE A 143 1.60 -2.70 -15.05
N SER A 144 2.74 -3.33 -14.73
CA SER A 144 2.88 -4.28 -13.61
C SER A 144 3.63 -3.63 -12.45
N TRP A 145 3.42 -4.07 -11.20
CA TRP A 145 4.08 -3.46 -10.04
C TRP A 145 5.60 -3.63 -10.03
N ILE A 146 6.09 -4.68 -10.68
CA ILE A 146 7.49 -4.92 -11.00
C ILE A 146 7.55 -5.26 -12.49
N ASN A 147 8.33 -4.53 -13.28
CA ASN A 147 8.51 -4.83 -14.71
C ASN A 147 9.38 -6.07 -14.90
N GLU A 148 10.45 -6.15 -14.11
CA GLU A 148 11.43 -7.22 -14.16
C GLU A 148 12.02 -7.44 -12.76
N TRP A 149 12.27 -8.68 -12.38
CA TRP A 149 13.14 -9.00 -11.26
C TRP A 149 14.04 -10.19 -11.60
N LYS A 150 15.23 -10.26 -10.97
CA LYS A 150 16.11 -11.41 -11.07
C LYS A 150 16.95 -11.57 -9.82
N GLU A 151 17.27 -12.81 -9.49
CA GLU A 151 18.32 -13.11 -8.52
C GLU A 151 19.69 -12.82 -9.14
N THR A 152 20.60 -12.28 -8.35
CA THR A 152 22.00 -12.11 -8.74
C THR A 152 22.85 -13.19 -8.09
N ALA A 153 23.91 -13.59 -8.77
CA ALA A 153 24.92 -14.49 -8.25
C ALA A 153 26.28 -13.79 -8.20
N ASP A 154 27.14 -14.19 -7.27
CA ASP A 154 28.54 -13.79 -7.25
C ASP A 154 29.34 -14.51 -8.37
N ALA A 155 30.64 -14.22 -8.48
CA ALA A 155 31.52 -14.84 -9.46
C ALA A 155 31.64 -16.38 -9.33
N ASN A 156 31.27 -16.93 -8.17
CA ASN A 156 31.28 -18.36 -7.88
C ASN A 156 29.89 -19.01 -8.04
N GLY A 157 28.90 -18.26 -8.55
CA GLY A 157 27.53 -18.74 -8.76
C GLY A 157 26.68 -18.78 -7.49
N ARG A 158 27.14 -18.22 -6.36
CA ARG A 158 26.36 -18.18 -5.11
C ARG A 158 25.36 -17.04 -5.15
N PRO A 159 24.10 -17.22 -4.70
CA PRO A 159 23.13 -16.14 -4.62
C PRO A 159 23.69 -14.95 -3.82
N SER A 160 23.76 -13.78 -4.46
CA SER A 160 24.35 -12.56 -3.90
C SER A 160 23.33 -11.46 -3.63
N GLY A 161 22.14 -11.54 -4.24
CA GLY A 161 21.12 -10.52 -4.08
C GLY A 161 19.98 -10.64 -5.08
N LEU A 162 19.28 -9.51 -5.23
CA LEU A 162 18.09 -9.33 -6.03
C LEU A 162 18.22 -8.00 -6.78
N GLN A 163 17.80 -7.99 -8.04
CA GLN A 163 17.58 -6.76 -8.79
C GLN A 163 16.13 -6.69 -9.25
N LEU A 164 15.53 -5.51 -9.20
CA LEU A 164 14.15 -5.25 -9.62
C LEU A 164 14.05 -3.94 -10.40
N ILE A 165 13.16 -3.92 -11.39
CA ILE A 165 12.82 -2.74 -12.18
C ILE A 165 11.40 -2.31 -11.83
N LEU A 166 11.27 -1.13 -11.25
CA LEU A 166 9.98 -0.53 -10.94
C LEU A 166 9.35 0.09 -12.20
N PRO A 167 8.00 0.07 -12.33
CA PRO A 167 7.31 0.76 -13.39
C PRO A 167 7.48 2.27 -13.24
N ASP A 168 7.58 2.97 -14.37
CA ASP A 168 7.69 4.42 -14.42
C ASP A 168 6.56 5.11 -13.63
N TRP A 169 5.32 4.61 -13.76
CA TRP A 169 4.17 5.14 -13.03
C TRP A 169 4.39 5.17 -11.51
N PHE A 170 4.95 4.10 -10.92
CA PHE A 170 5.21 4.05 -9.49
C PHE A 170 6.37 4.98 -9.12
N TYR A 171 7.49 4.88 -9.85
CA TYR A 171 8.69 5.68 -9.58
C TYR A 171 8.45 7.18 -9.67
N SER A 172 7.86 7.65 -10.76
CA SER A 172 7.49 9.06 -10.95
C SER A 172 6.56 9.55 -9.83
N GLY A 173 5.72 8.66 -9.32
CA GLY A 173 4.89 8.93 -8.16
C GLY A 173 5.60 9.04 -6.83
N VAL A 174 6.68 8.29 -6.64
CA VAL A 174 7.49 8.35 -5.42
C VAL A 174 8.42 9.56 -5.43
N ILE A 175 8.95 9.92 -6.61
CA ILE A 175 9.80 11.10 -6.79
C ILE A 175 9.02 12.39 -6.50
N ASP A 176 7.72 12.44 -6.83
CA ASP A 176 6.84 13.54 -6.44
C ASP A 176 6.49 13.44 -4.94
N ASP A 177 7.14 14.27 -4.13
CA ASP A 177 6.96 14.33 -2.68
C ASP A 177 5.52 14.55 -2.22
N ALA A 178 4.73 15.26 -3.03
CA ALA A 178 3.34 15.50 -2.69
C ALA A 178 2.51 14.21 -2.66
N LEU A 179 3.03 13.11 -3.22
CA LEU A 179 2.35 11.83 -3.38
C LEU A 179 2.90 10.72 -2.48
N VAL A 180 3.75 11.04 -1.48
CA VAL A 180 4.27 10.08 -0.50
C VAL A 180 3.83 10.47 0.91
N LEU A 181 3.59 9.47 1.79
CA LEU A 181 3.39 9.68 3.22
C LEU A 181 4.28 8.77 4.05
N THR A 182 4.84 9.32 5.13
CA THR A 182 5.43 8.54 6.20
C THR A 182 4.35 7.72 6.92
N ILE A 183 4.62 6.43 7.12
CA ILE A 183 3.77 5.53 7.90
C ILE A 183 4.52 5.03 9.14
N ASP A 184 3.78 4.74 10.21
CA ASP A 184 4.29 4.07 11.41
C ASP A 184 4.85 2.68 11.10
N ARG A 185 6.05 2.36 11.61
CA ARG A 185 6.71 1.06 11.43
C ARG A 185 5.87 -0.10 11.99
N ALA A 186 5.05 0.13 13.01
CA ALA A 186 4.13 -0.87 13.56
C ALA A 186 3.06 -1.34 12.56
N TYR A 187 2.89 -0.66 11.41
CA TYR A 187 2.11 -1.15 10.28
C TYR A 187 2.50 -2.58 9.87
N PHE A 188 3.79 -2.90 9.87
CA PHE A 188 4.26 -4.21 9.44
C PHE A 188 3.82 -5.34 10.37
N ALA A 189 3.49 -5.03 11.63
CA ALA A 189 2.96 -6.00 12.60
C ALA A 189 1.46 -6.31 12.39
N LEU A 190 0.73 -5.55 11.56
CA LEU A 190 -0.68 -5.81 11.28
C LEU A 190 -0.85 -7.11 10.49
N THR A 191 -1.69 -8.01 11.01
CA THR A 191 -1.78 -9.39 10.50
C THR A 191 -2.97 -9.60 9.56
N GLY A 192 -4.01 -8.78 9.67
CA GLY A 192 -5.21 -8.85 8.83
C GLY A 192 -5.08 -8.01 7.56
N GLY A 193 -5.55 -8.53 6.41
CA GLY A 193 -5.46 -7.78 5.17
C GLY A 193 -6.41 -6.57 5.13
N LEU A 194 -7.62 -6.71 5.67
CA LEU A 194 -8.55 -5.59 5.85
C LEU A 194 -8.00 -4.54 6.83
N GLU A 195 -7.32 -4.98 7.88
CA GLU A 195 -6.69 -4.11 8.89
C GLU A 195 -5.55 -3.28 8.27
N ARG A 196 -4.68 -3.91 7.46
CA ARG A 196 -3.62 -3.22 6.71
C ARG A 196 -4.16 -2.21 5.72
N TRP A 197 -5.16 -2.60 4.93
CA TRP A 197 -5.82 -1.68 4.01
C TRP A 197 -6.46 -0.50 4.74
N LEU A 198 -7.15 -0.76 5.85
CA LEU A 198 -7.81 0.27 6.63
C LEU A 198 -6.80 1.26 7.20
N TYR A 199 -5.66 0.79 7.71
CA TYR A 199 -4.59 1.67 8.18
C TYR A 199 -4.12 2.63 7.08
N ARG A 200 -3.88 2.12 5.86
CA ARG A 200 -3.43 2.96 4.73
C ARG A 200 -4.48 4.01 4.38
N LEU A 201 -5.75 3.60 4.30
CA LEU A 201 -6.87 4.51 4.04
C LEU A 201 -6.97 5.60 5.12
N VAL A 202 -6.95 5.20 6.39
CA VAL A 202 -7.02 6.11 7.53
C VAL A 202 -5.81 7.04 7.55
N ARG A 203 -4.60 6.57 7.24
CA ARG A 203 -3.41 7.41 7.19
C ARG A 203 -3.46 8.48 6.09
N LYS A 204 -4.06 8.14 4.95
CA LYS A 204 -4.27 9.06 3.82
C LYS A 204 -5.32 10.13 4.11
N HIS A 205 -6.43 9.76 4.75
CA HIS A 205 -7.57 10.67 4.98
C HIS A 205 -7.54 11.36 6.35
N GLY A 206 -7.02 10.67 7.37
CA GLY A 206 -6.97 11.11 8.76
C GLY A 206 -5.70 11.88 9.06
N GLY A 207 -5.35 12.87 8.23
CA GLY A 207 -4.24 13.78 8.51
C GLY A 207 -4.43 14.59 9.80
N ARG A 208 -3.84 15.79 9.88
CA ARG A 208 -3.99 16.70 11.04
C ARG A 208 -5.37 17.38 11.14
N GLN A 209 -6.43 16.76 10.63
CA GLN A 209 -7.77 17.35 10.68
C GLN A 209 -8.39 17.10 12.06
N ASP A 210 -8.56 18.18 12.84
CA ASP A 210 -9.07 18.13 14.22
C ASP A 210 -10.45 17.48 14.36
N GLY A 211 -11.26 17.50 13.29
CA GLY A 211 -12.62 16.94 13.26
C GLY A 211 -12.71 15.44 12.97
N GLY A 212 -11.59 14.78 12.65
CA GLY A 212 -11.57 13.41 12.16
C GLY A 212 -12.24 13.26 10.78
N TRP A 213 -12.26 12.03 10.27
CA TRP A 213 -12.90 11.70 8.99
C TRP A 213 -13.89 10.56 9.17
N SER A 214 -14.92 10.50 8.33
CA SER A 214 -15.92 9.43 8.37
C SER A 214 -16.21 8.83 7.00
N PHE A 215 -16.46 7.52 6.98
CA PHE A 215 -16.99 6.81 5.82
C PHE A 215 -18.21 5.98 6.20
N ASP A 216 -19.18 5.94 5.30
CA ASP A 216 -20.21 4.90 5.31
C ASP A 216 -19.58 3.52 5.10
N LEU A 217 -20.12 2.48 5.76
CA LEU A 217 -19.60 1.12 5.67
C LEU A 217 -19.82 0.49 4.29
N GLY A 218 -20.93 0.79 3.62
CA GLY A 218 -21.18 0.35 2.25
C GLY A 218 -20.16 0.94 1.28
N TYR A 219 -19.87 2.23 1.44
CA TYR A 219 -18.82 2.91 0.68
C TYR A 219 -17.43 2.32 0.96
N LEU A 220 -17.08 2.05 2.23
CA LEU A 220 -15.81 1.37 2.57
C LEU A 220 -15.70 -0.01 1.92
N HIS A 221 -16.79 -0.78 1.93
CA HIS A 221 -16.82 -2.09 1.31
C HIS A 221 -16.54 -2.00 -0.19
N ALA A 222 -17.22 -1.10 -0.90
CA ALA A 222 -16.96 -0.85 -2.32
C ALA A 222 -15.53 -0.37 -2.59
N LYS A 223 -15.03 0.57 -1.76
CA LYS A 223 -13.67 1.13 -1.86
C LYS A 223 -12.57 0.11 -1.57
N SER A 224 -12.85 -0.91 -0.76
CA SER A 224 -11.88 -1.95 -0.40
C SER A 224 -11.57 -2.93 -1.53
N GLY A 225 -12.47 -3.05 -2.51
CA GLY A 225 -12.40 -4.09 -3.53
C GLY A 225 -12.51 -5.51 -2.96
N SER A 226 -12.98 -5.68 -1.72
CA SER A 226 -13.15 -6.98 -1.06
C SER A 226 -14.20 -7.85 -1.76
N LEU A 227 -13.92 -9.15 -1.86
CA LEU A 227 -14.87 -10.16 -2.34
C LEU A 227 -15.79 -10.68 -1.23
N SER A 228 -15.48 -10.40 0.04
CA SER A 228 -16.32 -10.83 1.16
C SER A 228 -17.68 -10.12 1.08
N PRO A 229 -18.80 -10.82 1.36
CA PRO A 229 -20.10 -10.16 1.48
C PRO A 229 -20.08 -9.04 2.52
N LEU A 230 -20.86 -7.97 2.29
CA LEU A 230 -20.89 -6.78 3.16
C LEU A 230 -21.10 -7.13 4.65
N LYS A 231 -21.92 -8.13 4.97
CA LYS A 231 -22.13 -8.58 6.36
C LYS A 231 -20.85 -9.09 7.02
N HIS A 232 -20.04 -9.88 6.31
CA HIS A 232 -18.75 -10.37 6.80
C HIS A 232 -17.72 -9.25 6.88
N PHE A 233 -17.68 -8.38 5.87
CA PHE A 233 -16.82 -7.19 5.90
C PHE A 233 -17.12 -6.29 7.11
N ALA A 234 -18.40 -6.02 7.39
CA ALA A 234 -18.82 -5.22 8.53
C ALA A 234 -18.49 -5.91 9.86
N TYR A 235 -18.60 -7.24 9.94
CA TYR A 235 -18.17 -8.01 11.11
C TYR A 235 -16.66 -7.88 11.36
N ASP A 236 -15.84 -8.08 10.33
CA ASP A 236 -14.38 -7.95 10.43
C ASP A 236 -13.97 -6.51 10.79
N LEU A 237 -14.66 -5.51 10.22
CA LEU A 237 -14.43 -4.11 10.55
C LEU A 237 -14.77 -3.80 12.01
N ARG A 238 -15.89 -4.33 12.53
CA ARG A 238 -16.24 -4.21 13.95
C ARG A 238 -15.19 -4.83 14.86
N GLU A 239 -14.63 -5.97 14.48
CA GLU A 239 -13.53 -6.59 15.23
C GLU A 239 -12.26 -5.74 15.21
N ILE A 240 -11.91 -5.13 14.08
CA ILE A 240 -10.78 -4.19 13.99
C ILE A 240 -11.01 -2.98 14.91
N VAL A 241 -12.20 -2.38 14.86
CA VAL A 241 -12.59 -1.26 15.73
C VAL A 241 -12.60 -1.68 17.20
N ARG A 242 -13.04 -2.90 17.54
CA ARG A 242 -13.01 -3.36 18.94
C ARG A 242 -11.58 -3.51 19.47
N ARG A 243 -10.63 -3.94 18.63
CA ARG A 243 -9.24 -4.22 19.02
C ARG A 243 -8.35 -2.97 19.10
N GLN A 244 -8.68 -1.90 18.36
CA GLN A 244 -7.93 -0.63 18.35
C GLN A 244 -6.40 -0.80 18.14
N ARG A 245 -6.02 -1.62 17.15
CA ARG A 245 -4.60 -1.94 16.87
C ARG A 245 -3.98 -1.09 15.76
N LEU A 246 -4.73 -0.17 15.16
CA LEU A 246 -4.20 0.70 14.10
C LEU A 246 -3.25 1.73 14.71
N PRO A 247 -1.94 1.68 14.40
CA PRO A 247 -0.97 2.59 15.00
C PRO A 247 -1.32 4.05 14.75
N GLY A 248 -1.28 4.89 15.77
CA GLY A 248 -1.51 6.34 15.65
C GLY A 248 -2.97 6.75 15.41
N TYR A 249 -3.95 5.83 15.45
CA TYR A 249 -5.36 6.14 15.13
C TYR A 249 -6.35 5.55 16.11
N GLN A 250 -7.38 6.33 16.43
CA GLN A 250 -8.56 5.86 17.16
C GLN A 250 -9.72 5.68 16.18
N LEU A 251 -10.38 4.52 16.23
CA LEU A 251 -11.54 4.22 15.41
C LEU A 251 -12.83 4.22 16.25
N VAL A 252 -13.95 4.67 15.68
CA VAL A 252 -15.27 4.62 16.32
C VAL A 252 -16.34 4.31 15.29
N LEU A 253 -17.22 3.35 15.58
CA LEU A 253 -18.42 3.14 14.79
C LEU A 253 -19.58 3.96 15.37
N THR A 254 -20.25 4.71 14.52
CA THR A 254 -21.49 5.42 14.86
C THR A 254 -22.61 4.97 13.93
N ARG A 255 -23.85 5.26 14.32
CA ARG A 255 -25.01 5.16 13.42
C ARG A 255 -25.58 6.55 13.21
N ASP A 256 -25.88 6.88 11.96
CA ASP A 256 -26.61 8.10 11.65
C ASP A 256 -28.11 7.94 12.02
N PRO A 257 -28.91 9.03 12.02
CA PRO A 257 -30.34 8.96 12.33
C PRO A 257 -31.14 8.03 11.40
N ASN A 258 -30.61 7.72 10.21
CA ASN A 258 -31.22 6.80 9.25
C ASN A 258 -30.81 5.34 9.51
N GLY A 259 -30.04 5.07 10.57
CA GLY A 259 -29.57 3.74 10.96
C GLY A 259 -28.33 3.27 10.22
N THR A 260 -27.75 4.09 9.34
CA THR A 260 -26.56 3.79 8.55
C THR A 260 -25.33 3.79 9.43
N GLU A 261 -24.59 2.68 9.43
CA GLU A 261 -23.37 2.54 10.22
C GLU A 261 -22.20 3.24 9.51
N ARG A 262 -21.45 4.06 10.25
CA ARG A 262 -20.31 4.83 9.76
C ARG A 262 -19.08 4.53 10.59
N LEU A 263 -17.94 4.41 9.92
CA LEU A 263 -16.63 4.41 10.56
C LEU A 263 -16.12 5.84 10.66
N ASN A 264 -15.78 6.25 11.86
CA ASN A 264 -15.11 7.51 12.16
C ASN A 264 -13.71 7.22 12.67
N PHE A 265 -12.76 8.07 12.32
CA PHE A 265 -11.40 7.95 12.81
C PHE A 265 -10.73 9.31 12.93
N ALA A 266 -9.83 9.39 13.89
CA ALA A 266 -8.99 10.55 14.13
C ALA A 266 -7.60 10.09 14.56
N ALA A 267 -6.60 10.95 14.37
CA ALA A 267 -5.29 10.74 14.95
C ALA A 267 -5.43 10.53 16.46
N ALA A 268 -4.78 9.50 16.99
CA ALA A 268 -4.78 9.24 18.42
C ALA A 268 -4.13 10.44 19.13
N VAL A 269 -4.90 11.11 19.99
CA VAL A 269 -4.37 12.19 20.83
C VAL A 269 -3.32 11.58 21.76
N THR A 270 -2.07 11.98 21.57
CA THR A 270 -0.90 11.55 22.36
C THR A 270 -0.89 12.15 23.78
N ASP A 271 -1.73 13.16 24.04
CA ASP A 271 -1.83 13.84 25.35
C ASP A 271 -3.09 13.41 26.15
N PRO A 272 -2.95 12.86 27.38
CA PRO A 272 -4.08 12.47 28.24
C PRO A 272 -5.08 13.59 28.55
N VAL A 273 -4.64 14.86 28.56
CA VAL A 273 -5.49 16.01 28.95
C VAL A 273 -6.44 16.41 27.82
N ALA A 274 -5.99 16.35 26.57
CA ALA A 274 -6.79 16.68 25.39
C ALA A 274 -7.87 15.62 25.07
N ARG A 275 -7.72 14.37 25.55
CA ARG A 275 -8.73 13.30 25.42
C ARG A 275 -10.10 13.64 26.03
N ARG A 276 -10.14 14.47 27.09
CA ARG A 276 -11.40 14.88 27.73
C ARG A 276 -12.21 15.87 26.89
N PHE A 277 -11.54 16.69 26.07
CA PHE A 277 -12.18 17.71 25.25
C PHE A 277 -12.61 17.21 23.86
N ALA A 278 -11.92 16.22 23.30
CA ALA A 278 -12.25 15.65 21.98
C ALA A 278 -13.58 14.87 21.95
N ARG A 279 -14.02 14.31 23.09
CA ARG A 279 -15.29 13.56 23.19
C ARG A 279 -16.55 14.39 22.91
N HIS A 280 -16.46 15.72 22.92
CA HIS A 280 -17.61 16.60 22.78
C HIS A 280 -17.76 17.29 21.41
N ARG A 281 -16.84 17.09 20.45
CA ARG A 281 -16.79 17.89 19.21
C ARG A 281 -16.92 17.13 17.90
N SER A 282 -17.34 15.87 17.89
CA SER A 282 -17.47 15.10 16.64
C SER A 282 -18.71 15.51 15.81
N SER A 283 -18.62 16.63 15.10
CA SER A 283 -19.41 16.91 13.89
C SER A 283 -18.41 17.05 12.73
N GLY A 284 -17.91 15.90 12.24
CA GLY A 284 -16.93 15.84 11.17
C GLY A 284 -17.55 15.96 9.78
N ALA A 285 -16.81 16.55 8.84
CA ALA A 285 -17.19 16.70 7.44
C ALA A 285 -17.42 15.32 6.78
N ALA A 286 -18.49 15.21 6.00
CA ALA A 286 -18.82 14.01 5.25
C ALA A 286 -17.96 13.96 3.97
N GLY A 287 -17.19 12.88 3.78
CA GLY A 287 -16.53 12.62 2.51
C GLY A 287 -17.54 12.32 1.41
N ASP A 288 -17.22 12.75 0.18
CA ASP A 288 -18.06 12.66 -1.03
C ASP A 288 -18.78 11.30 -1.17
N LYS A 289 -20.08 11.40 -1.44
CA LYS A 289 -20.90 10.30 -1.92
C LYS A 289 -20.66 10.17 -3.42
N LEU A 290 -20.53 8.92 -3.90
CA LEU A 290 -20.48 8.59 -5.33
C LEU A 290 -21.68 9.16 -6.09
#